data_AF-D3DB22-F1
#
_entry.id   AF-D3DB22-F1
#
_cell.length_a   1.000
_cell.length_b   1.000
_cell.length_c   1.000
_cell.angle_alpha   90.00
_cell.angle_beta   90.00
_cell.angle_gamma   90.00
#
_symmetry.space_group_name_H-M   'P 1'
#
loop_
_entity.id
_entity.type
_entity.pdbx_description
1 polymer ?
#
loop_
_entity_poly.entity_id
_entity_poly.type
_entity_poly.pdbx_seq_one_letter_code
_entity_poly.pdbx_strand_id
1 'polypeptide(L)'
;AILIIPSLARSLTAVHDQRKLLADRIAELLEAHPLSKVLTSMPGIGVRTAARILIDVGDASSFPTAGHLAAYAGLAPATRASGSSIRGEHPSRRGNKQLKRAFYLAAFASLREPPSRAYYDKKRAEGKHHVAALTCLARRRIDVLYAMLRNGTFYQAPTPSPA
;
A
#
# COMPACT_ATOMS: atom_id res chain seq x y z
N ALA A 1 -33.44 20.03 23.16
CA ALA A 1 -32.61 20.05 21.94
C ALA A 1 -31.51 21.12 21.95
N ILE A 2 -31.78 22.33 22.46
CA ILE A 2 -30.89 23.51 22.39
C ILE A 2 -29.48 23.30 22.98
N LEU A 3 -29.31 22.44 24.01
CA LEU A 3 -28.00 22.17 24.63
C LEU A 3 -27.24 20.97 24.05
N ILE A 4 -27.96 20.01 23.47
CA ILE A 4 -27.38 18.75 22.99
C ILE A 4 -26.56 18.98 21.71
N ILE A 5 -27.13 19.69 20.74
CA ILE A 5 -26.47 19.95 19.46
C ILE A 5 -25.14 20.72 19.65
N PRO A 6 -25.07 21.83 20.42
CA PRO A 6 -23.80 22.51 20.69
C PRO A 6 -22.79 21.67 21.47
N SER A 7 -23.25 20.78 22.36
CA SER A 7 -22.34 19.87 23.08
C SER A 7 -21.68 18.85 22.13
N LEU A 8 -22.46 18.22 21.25
CA LEU A 8 -21.95 17.27 20.26
C LEU A 8 -21.04 17.95 19.23
N ALA A 9 -21.39 19.16 18.79
CA ALA A 9 -20.55 19.95 17.89
C ALA A 9 -19.18 20.25 18.52
N ARG A 10 -19.13 20.60 19.80
CA ARG A 10 -17.85 20.80 20.53
C ARG A 10 -17.05 19.49 20.61
N SER A 11 -17.67 18.37 20.94
CA SER A 11 -16.98 17.07 20.99
C SER A 11 -16.41 16.67 19.63
N LEU A 12 -17.16 16.87 18.54
CA LEU A 12 -16.68 16.58 17.19
C LEU A 12 -15.49 17.47 16.81
N THR A 13 -15.55 18.76 17.16
CA THR A 13 -14.46 19.71 16.91
C THR A 13 -13.19 19.28 17.65
N ALA A 14 -13.31 18.95 18.94
CA ALA A 14 -12.18 18.47 19.74
C ALA A 14 -11.52 17.22 19.15
N VAL A 15 -12.31 16.24 18.69
CA VAL A 15 -11.78 15.04 18.02
C VAL A 15 -11.10 15.36 16.69
N HIS A 16 -11.62 16.32 15.93
CA HIS A 16 -10.99 16.79 14.69
C HIS A 16 -9.62 17.45 14.96
N ASP A 17 -9.53 18.28 15.99
CA ASP A 17 -8.29 18.95 16.39
C ASP A 17 -7.25 17.95 16.87
N GLN A 18 -7.65 16.99 17.72
CA GLN A 18 -6.79 15.89 18.15
C GLN A 18 -6.28 15.06 16.96
N ARG A 19 -7.16 14.74 15.99
CA ARG A 19 -6.76 14.03 14.77
C ARG A 19 -5.74 14.82 13.96
N LYS A 20 -5.88 16.14 13.88
CA LYS A 20 -4.94 17.01 13.17
C LYS A 20 -3.58 17.00 13.86
N LEU A 21 -3.55 17.23 15.17
CA LEU A 21 -2.33 17.21 15.98
C LEU A 21 -1.59 15.88 15.85
N LEU A 22 -2.30 14.74 15.94
CA LEU A 22 -1.68 13.42 15.76
C LEU A 22 -1.15 13.21 14.34
N ALA A 23 -1.84 13.72 13.31
CA ALA A 23 -1.36 13.63 11.94
C ALA A 23 -0.06 14.41 11.73
N ASP A 24 0.04 15.61 12.29
CA ASP A 24 1.24 16.43 12.24
C ASP A 24 2.39 15.75 12.99
N ARG A 25 2.12 15.20 14.18
CA ARG A 25 3.12 14.44 14.94
C ARG A 25 3.62 13.20 14.21
N ILE A 26 2.74 12.46 13.53
CA ILE A 26 3.15 11.32 12.71
C ILE A 26 4.04 11.77 11.55
N ALA A 27 3.75 12.92 10.93
CA ALA A 27 4.57 13.45 9.85
C ALA A 27 5.98 13.80 10.33
N GLU A 28 6.11 14.47 11.49
CA GLU A 28 7.41 14.76 12.12
C GLU A 28 8.21 13.49 12.41
N LEU A 29 7.59 12.51 13.07
CA LEU A 29 8.25 11.25 13.41
C LEU A 29 8.66 10.47 12.15
N LEU A 30 7.85 10.51 11.10
CA LEU A 30 8.20 9.91 9.83
C LEU A 30 9.37 10.63 9.19
N GLU A 31 9.37 11.95 9.09
CA GLU A 31 10.49 12.72 8.50
C GLU A 31 11.82 12.44 9.20
N ALA A 32 11.82 12.23 10.52
CA ALA A 32 13.00 11.83 11.27
C ALA A 32 13.46 10.38 11.03
N HIS A 33 12.60 9.52 10.44
CA HIS A 33 12.91 8.11 10.24
C HIS A 33 13.81 7.90 9.00
N PRO A 34 14.91 7.13 9.07
CA PRO A 34 15.86 6.96 7.97
C PRO A 34 15.23 6.46 6.65
N LEU A 35 14.26 5.54 6.77
CA LEU A 35 13.57 4.95 5.61
C LEU A 35 12.44 5.83 5.03
N SER A 36 12.19 7.01 5.58
CA SER A 36 11.12 7.89 5.12
C SER A 36 11.29 8.33 3.67
N LYS A 37 12.47 8.84 3.32
CA LYS A 37 12.79 9.27 1.95
C LYS A 37 12.81 8.09 0.98
N VAL A 38 13.25 6.92 1.44
CA VAL A 38 13.15 5.67 0.67
C VAL A 38 11.71 5.38 0.30
N LEU A 39 10.80 5.30 1.27
CA LEU A 39 9.40 4.98 1.02
C LEU A 39 8.68 6.03 0.18
N THR A 40 8.87 7.31 0.51
CA THR A 40 8.18 8.43 -0.16
C THR A 40 8.74 8.76 -1.54
N SER A 41 9.94 8.27 -1.89
CA SER A 41 10.45 8.34 -3.27
C SER A 41 9.62 7.53 -4.26
N MET A 42 8.90 6.51 -3.79
CA MET A 42 8.04 5.68 -4.63
C MET A 42 6.69 6.38 -4.87
N PRO A 43 6.30 6.66 -6.13
CA PRO A 43 5.09 7.41 -6.42
C PRO A 43 3.82 6.81 -5.81
N GLY A 44 2.92 7.66 -5.30
CA GLY A 44 1.70 7.22 -4.63
C GLY A 44 1.89 6.76 -3.17
N ILE A 45 3.12 6.76 -2.64
CA ILE A 45 3.38 6.58 -1.22
C ILE A 45 3.59 7.95 -0.56
N GLY A 46 2.54 8.47 0.08
CA GLY A 46 2.62 9.67 0.92
C GLY A 46 2.88 9.33 2.39
N VAL A 47 3.05 10.37 3.22
CA VAL A 47 3.38 10.29 4.66
C VAL A 47 2.55 9.24 5.40
N ARG A 48 1.21 9.30 5.30
CA ARG A 48 0.33 8.36 6.02
C ARG A 48 0.51 6.91 5.57
N THR A 49 0.70 6.68 4.28
CA THR A 49 0.93 5.35 3.71
C THR A 49 2.30 4.83 4.13
N ALA A 50 3.34 5.66 4.05
CA ALA A 50 4.70 5.33 4.48
C ALA A 50 4.73 4.97 5.97
N ALA A 51 4.14 5.79 6.84
CA ALA A 51 4.03 5.52 8.26
C ALA A 51 3.32 4.18 8.53
N ARG A 52 2.21 3.91 7.82
CA ARG A 52 1.49 2.63 7.94
C ARG A 52 2.37 1.44 7.53
N ILE A 53 3.10 1.56 6.43
CA ILE A 53 4.02 0.53 5.96
C ILE A 53 5.13 0.30 6.98
N LEU A 54 5.74 1.35 7.53
CA LEU A 54 6.81 1.21 8.53
C LEU A 54 6.33 0.51 9.81
N ILE A 55 5.12 0.83 10.30
CA ILE A 55 4.56 0.18 11.48
C ILE A 55 4.41 -1.33 11.29
N ASP A 56 3.96 -1.75 10.10
CA ASP A 56 3.68 -3.16 9.82
C ASP A 56 4.92 -3.93 9.28
N VAL A 57 5.86 -3.25 8.64
CA VAL A 57 6.93 -3.87 7.83
C VAL A 57 8.34 -3.53 8.30
N GLY A 58 8.56 -2.39 8.95
CA GLY A 58 9.89 -1.90 9.31
C GLY A 58 10.81 -1.74 8.09
N ASP A 59 12.02 -2.27 8.20
CA ASP A 59 13.03 -2.36 7.13
C ASP A 59 12.86 -3.60 6.22
N ALA A 60 11.75 -4.32 6.37
CA ALA A 60 11.44 -5.58 5.71
C ALA A 60 12.40 -6.75 6.03
N SER A 61 13.30 -6.62 7.01
CA SER A 61 14.23 -7.68 7.42
C SER A 61 13.52 -8.94 7.94
N SER A 62 12.36 -8.77 8.58
CA SER A 62 11.52 -9.87 9.10
C SER A 62 10.87 -10.73 8.00
N PHE A 63 10.94 -10.32 6.73
CA PHE A 63 10.38 -11.07 5.61
C PHE A 63 11.51 -11.69 4.76
N PRO A 64 11.56 -13.03 4.61
CA PRO A 64 12.60 -13.69 3.82
C PRO A 64 12.59 -13.31 2.33
N THR A 65 11.42 -13.06 1.77
CA THR A 65 11.26 -12.63 0.37
C THR A 65 10.10 -11.63 0.23
N ALA A 66 10.07 -10.90 -0.88
CA ALA A 66 8.95 -10.04 -1.22
C ALA A 66 7.61 -10.80 -1.30
N GLY A 67 7.64 -12.09 -1.67
CA GLY A 67 6.47 -12.98 -1.65
C GLY A 67 5.91 -13.18 -0.25
N HIS A 68 6.76 -13.30 0.77
CA HIS A 68 6.33 -13.39 2.17
C HIS A 68 5.67 -12.08 2.64
N LEU A 69 6.24 -10.94 2.28
CA LEU A 69 5.64 -9.64 2.56
C LEU A 69 4.27 -9.49 1.85
N ALA A 70 4.18 -9.90 0.59
CA ALA A 70 2.92 -9.87 -0.15
C ALA A 70 1.85 -10.80 0.44
N ALA A 71 2.26 -11.98 0.93
CA ALA A 71 1.37 -12.92 1.61
C ALA A 71 0.88 -12.34 2.94
N TYR A 72 1.78 -11.76 3.73
CA TYR A 72 1.44 -11.06 4.97
C TYR A 72 0.46 -9.89 4.71
N ALA A 73 0.69 -9.10 3.66
CA ALA A 73 -0.20 -8.02 3.23
C ALA A 73 -1.51 -8.52 2.60
N GLY A 74 -1.71 -9.83 2.40
CA GLY A 74 -2.92 -10.39 1.77
C GLY A 74 -3.06 -10.02 0.28
N LEU A 75 -1.93 -9.75 -0.39
CA LEU A 75 -1.83 -9.40 -1.81
C LEU A 75 -1.24 -10.51 -2.67
N ALA A 76 -0.62 -11.54 -2.07
CA ALA A 76 -0.27 -12.74 -2.79
C ALA A 76 -1.53 -13.49 -3.27
N PRO A 77 -1.54 -14.06 -4.49
CA PRO A 77 -2.59 -14.96 -4.93
C PRO A 77 -2.67 -16.15 -3.98
N ALA A 78 -3.87 -16.56 -3.62
CA ALA A 78 -4.11 -17.77 -2.84
C ALA A 78 -4.50 -18.89 -3.81
N THR A 79 -3.65 -19.90 -3.92
CA THR A 79 -3.99 -21.14 -4.62
C THR A 79 -5.01 -21.90 -3.77
N ARG A 80 -6.22 -22.12 -4.29
CA ARG A 80 -7.18 -23.02 -3.65
C ARG A 80 -7.06 -24.39 -4.32
N ALA A 81 -6.41 -25.33 -3.64
CA ALA A 81 -6.49 -26.74 -3.98
C ALA A 81 -7.62 -27.36 -3.14
N SER A 82 -8.73 -27.75 -3.77
CA SER A 82 -9.77 -28.55 -3.13
C SER A 82 -10.00 -29.79 -4.00
N GLY A 83 -9.47 -30.95 -3.59
CA GLY A 83 -9.53 -32.18 -4.38
C GLY A 83 -8.82 -32.06 -5.74
N SER A 84 -9.06 -33.03 -6.63
CA SER A 84 -8.40 -33.26 -7.94
C SER A 84 -8.47 -32.11 -8.97
N SER A 85 -8.87 -30.91 -8.57
CA SER A 85 -8.96 -29.73 -9.43
C SER A 85 -8.23 -28.53 -8.80
N ILE A 86 -7.17 -28.07 -9.46
CA ILE A 86 -6.56 -26.76 -9.19
C ILE A 86 -7.43 -25.71 -9.89
N ARG A 87 -8.47 -25.23 -9.22
CA ARG A 87 -9.29 -24.10 -9.72
C ARG A 87 -8.58 -22.79 -9.43
N GLY A 88 -7.73 -22.35 -10.37
CA GLY A 88 -7.28 -20.95 -10.54
C GLY A 88 -6.66 -20.24 -9.32
N GLU A 89 -6.08 -19.07 -9.56
CA GLU A 89 -5.62 -18.18 -8.48
C GLU A 89 -6.78 -17.32 -7.96
N HIS A 90 -7.01 -17.33 -6.66
CA HIS A 90 -8.04 -16.51 -6.02
C HIS A 90 -7.45 -15.38 -5.17
N PRO A 91 -8.15 -14.24 -5.01
CA PRO A 91 -7.76 -13.23 -4.04
C PRO A 91 -7.71 -13.81 -2.62
N SER A 92 -6.61 -13.57 -1.91
CA SER A 92 -6.52 -13.96 -0.50
C SER A 92 -7.53 -13.18 0.35
N ARG A 93 -8.26 -13.92 1.21
CA ARG A 93 -9.12 -13.37 2.28
C ARG A 93 -8.38 -13.22 3.62
N ARG A 94 -7.12 -13.67 3.68
CA ARG A 94 -6.24 -13.63 4.85
C ARG A 94 -5.19 -12.51 4.69
N GLY A 95 -4.51 -12.15 5.76
CA GLY A 95 -3.46 -11.14 5.79
C GLY A 95 -3.88 -9.81 6.43
N ASN A 96 -2.91 -8.90 6.58
CA ASN A 96 -3.08 -7.59 7.20
C ASN A 96 -3.93 -6.68 6.31
N LYS A 97 -5.20 -6.50 6.68
CA LYS A 97 -6.19 -5.71 5.91
C LYS A 97 -5.80 -4.23 5.80
N GLN A 98 -5.15 -3.67 6.82
CA GLN A 98 -4.72 -2.27 6.81
C GLN A 98 -3.57 -2.07 5.83
N LEU A 99 -2.59 -2.98 5.85
CA LEU A 99 -1.47 -2.98 4.90
C LEU A 99 -1.96 -3.21 3.46
N LYS A 100 -2.88 -4.14 3.25
CA LYS A 100 -3.55 -4.35 1.95
C LYS A 100 -4.17 -3.06 1.42
N ARG A 101 -4.92 -2.36 2.27
CA ARG A 101 -5.58 -1.09 1.92
C ARG A 101 -4.54 -0.01 1.61
N ALA A 102 -3.46 0.08 2.39
CA ALA A 102 -2.38 1.03 2.15
C ALA A 102 -1.75 0.83 0.77
N PHE A 103 -1.39 -0.41 0.41
CA PHE A 103 -0.83 -0.72 -0.91
C PHE A 103 -1.83 -0.52 -2.05
N TYR A 104 -3.11 -0.82 -1.84
CA TYR A 104 -4.15 -0.56 -2.84
C TYR A 104 -4.29 0.94 -3.14
N LEU A 105 -4.35 1.78 -2.10
CA LEU A 105 -4.42 3.24 -2.26
C LEU A 105 -3.14 3.80 -2.89
N ALA A 106 -1.97 3.27 -2.52
CA ALA A 106 -0.71 3.65 -3.13
C ALA A 106 -0.65 3.30 -4.62
N ALA A 107 -1.12 2.10 -4.99
CA ALA A 107 -1.22 1.68 -6.38
C ALA A 107 -2.18 2.58 -7.17
N PHE A 108 -3.35 2.92 -6.61
CA PHE A 108 -4.29 3.83 -7.24
C PHE A 108 -3.69 5.24 -7.44
N ALA A 109 -3.07 5.80 -6.41
CA ALA A 109 -2.41 7.11 -6.50
C ALA A 109 -1.27 7.10 -7.54
N SER A 110 -0.57 5.98 -7.70
CA SER A 110 0.51 5.84 -8.68
C SER A 110 0.04 5.81 -10.14
N LEU A 111 -1.26 5.73 -10.42
CA LEU A 111 -1.80 5.72 -11.81
C LEU A 111 -1.55 7.02 -12.58
N ARG A 112 -1.10 8.09 -11.90
CA ARG A 112 -0.63 9.32 -12.55
C ARG A 112 0.73 9.13 -13.25
N GLU A 113 1.49 8.11 -12.86
CA GLU A 113 2.80 7.80 -13.43
C GLU A 113 2.67 6.87 -14.64
N PRO A 114 3.34 7.17 -15.78
CA PRO A 114 3.24 6.36 -16.99
C PRO A 114 3.54 4.86 -16.80
N PRO A 115 4.59 4.44 -16.06
CA PRO A 115 4.88 3.01 -15.88
C PRO A 115 3.79 2.25 -15.11
N SER A 116 3.18 2.89 -14.12
CA SER A 116 2.11 2.29 -13.32
C SER A 116 0.80 2.25 -14.11
N ARG A 117 0.53 3.30 -14.88
CA ARG A 117 -0.63 3.38 -15.77
C ARG A 117 -0.58 2.31 -16.86
N ALA A 118 0.56 2.17 -17.53
CA ALA A 118 0.75 1.16 -18.58
C ALA A 118 0.52 -0.27 -18.05
N TYR A 119 1.04 -0.59 -16.86
CA TYR A 119 0.80 -1.90 -16.26
C TYR A 119 -0.67 -2.12 -15.88
N TYR A 120 -1.32 -1.10 -15.32
CA TYR A 120 -2.74 -1.16 -14.99
C TYR A 120 -3.60 -1.37 -16.25
N ASP A 121 -3.35 -0.60 -17.31
CA ASP A 121 -4.09 -0.69 -18.56
C ASP A 121 -3.86 -2.06 -19.24
N LYS A 122 -2.63 -2.58 -19.21
CA LYS A 122 -2.35 -3.97 -19.63
C LYS A 122 -3.23 -4.98 -18.89
N LYS A 123 -3.34 -4.88 -17.55
CA LYS A 123 -4.18 -5.77 -16.75
C LYS A 123 -5.67 -5.61 -17.04
N ARG A 124 -6.13 -4.39 -17.38
CA ARG A 124 -7.50 -4.14 -17.85
C ARG A 124 -7.76 -4.79 -19.20
N ALA A 125 -6.80 -4.72 -20.13
CA ALA A 125 -6.87 -5.36 -21.44
C ALA A 125 -6.88 -6.90 -21.36
N GLU A 126 -6.20 -7.48 -20.36
CA GLU A 126 -6.28 -8.91 -20.00
C GLU A 126 -7.64 -9.32 -19.38
N GLY A 127 -8.65 -8.43 -19.36
CA GLY A 127 -10.00 -8.71 -18.86
C GLY A 127 -10.18 -8.56 -17.35
N LYS A 128 -9.16 -8.12 -16.59
CA LYS A 128 -9.31 -7.90 -15.13
C LYS A 128 -10.19 -6.68 -14.86
N HIS A 129 -11.15 -6.80 -13.95
CA HIS A 129 -11.91 -5.65 -13.47
C HIS A 129 -11.01 -4.65 -12.70
N HIS A 130 -11.46 -3.40 -12.52
CA HIS A 130 -10.68 -2.31 -11.92
C HIS A 130 -9.94 -2.69 -10.62
N VAL A 131 -10.69 -3.22 -9.63
CA VAL A 131 -10.12 -3.63 -8.34
C VAL A 131 -9.07 -4.74 -8.49
N ALA A 132 -9.29 -5.70 -9.39
CA ALA A 132 -8.33 -6.78 -9.66
C ALA A 132 -7.05 -6.23 -10.33
N ALA A 133 -7.18 -5.34 -11.31
CA ALA A 133 -6.03 -4.71 -11.97
C ALA A 133 -5.19 -3.89 -10.97
N LEU A 134 -5.82 -3.11 -10.08
CA LEU A 134 -5.11 -2.40 -9.00
C LEU A 134 -4.46 -3.35 -8.00
N THR A 135 -5.09 -4.48 -7.69
CA THR A 135 -4.51 -5.49 -6.81
C THR A 135 -3.25 -6.10 -7.42
N CYS A 136 -3.27 -6.39 -8.73
CA CYS A 136 -2.07 -6.83 -9.46
C CYS A 136 -0.97 -5.77 -9.45
N LEU A 137 -1.32 -4.49 -9.59
CA LEU A 137 -0.35 -3.39 -9.51
C LEU A 137 0.23 -3.27 -8.10
N ALA A 138 -0.61 -3.30 -7.06
CA ALA A 138 -0.19 -3.30 -5.66
C ALA A 138 0.77 -4.46 -5.35
N ARG A 139 0.46 -5.68 -5.84
CA ARG A 139 1.34 -6.85 -5.69
C ARG A 139 2.71 -6.60 -6.31
N ARG A 140 2.78 -6.08 -7.54
CA ARG A 140 4.05 -5.73 -8.21
C ARG A 140 4.83 -4.66 -7.43
N ARG A 141 4.12 -3.66 -6.90
CA ARG A 141 4.73 -2.57 -6.12
C ARG A 141 5.32 -3.05 -4.80
N ILE A 142 4.76 -4.10 -4.18
CA ILE A 142 5.38 -4.73 -3.00
C ILE A 142 6.77 -5.28 -3.31
N ASP A 143 6.99 -5.90 -4.48
CA ASP A 143 8.30 -6.45 -4.83
C ASP A 143 9.37 -5.34 -4.91
N VAL A 144 9.01 -4.22 -5.55
CA VAL A 144 9.88 -3.06 -5.66
C VAL A 144 10.16 -2.45 -4.28
N LEU A 145 9.11 -2.24 -3.48
CA LEU A 145 9.24 -1.64 -2.15
C LEU A 145 10.06 -2.53 -1.21
N TYR A 146 9.90 -3.85 -1.28
CA TYR A 146 10.71 -4.80 -0.51
C TYR A 146 12.20 -4.64 -0.83
N ALA A 147 12.56 -4.56 -2.11
CA ALA A 147 13.94 -4.36 -2.53
C ALA A 147 14.50 -3.01 -2.09
N MET A 148 13.70 -1.94 -2.23
CA MET A 148 14.07 -0.59 -1.77
C MET A 148 14.35 -0.54 -0.27
N LEU A 149 13.48 -1.13 0.55
CA LEU A 149 13.63 -1.17 2.00
C LEU A 149 14.88 -1.96 2.42
N ARG A 150 15.10 -3.13 1.82
CA ARG A 150 16.26 -3.98 2.12
C ARG A 150 17.60 -3.34 1.75
N ASN A 151 17.63 -2.59 0.66
CA ASN A 151 18.86 -2.00 0.13
C ASN A 151 19.05 -0.53 0.53
N GLY A 152 18.05 0.09 1.16
CA GLY A 152 18.04 1.52 1.46
C GLY A 152 18.06 2.41 0.21
N THR A 153 17.56 1.92 -0.93
CA THR A 153 17.65 2.63 -2.22
C THR A 153 16.36 3.36 -2.58
N PHE A 154 16.49 4.48 -3.28
CA PHE A 154 15.33 5.20 -3.80
C PHE A 154 14.68 4.49 -4.98
N TYR A 155 13.40 4.80 -5.19
CA TYR A 155 12.64 4.26 -6.30
C TYR A 155 13.27 4.65 -7.63
N GLN A 156 13.48 3.65 -8.48
CA GLN A 156 13.92 3.82 -9.85
C GLN A 156 12.76 3.43 -10.77
N ALA A 157 12.41 4.32 -11.70
CA ALA A 157 11.38 4.03 -12.68
C ALA A 157 11.84 2.84 -13.55
N PRO A 158 10.96 1.87 -13.86
CA PRO A 158 11.29 0.82 -14.80
C PRO A 158 11.69 1.43 -16.14
N THR A 159 12.91 1.19 -16.58
CA THR A 159 13.34 1.53 -17.93
C THR A 159 12.45 0.79 -18.93
N PRO A 160 11.84 1.45 -19.91
CA PRO A 160 11.13 0.73 -20.97
C PRO A 160 12.14 -0.19 -21.67
N SER A 161 11.84 -1.49 -21.71
CA SER A 161 12.64 -2.43 -22.50
C SER A 161 12.57 -1.97 -23.96
N PRO A 162 13.69 -1.78 -24.65
CA PRO A 162 13.65 -1.59 -26.10
C PRO A 162 12.99 -2.83 -26.72
N ALA A 163 12.11 -2.58 -27.69
CA ALA A 163 11.36 -3.59 -28.41
C ALA A 163 12.26 -4.46 -29.29
#